data_AF-A0A2T6KB04-F1
#
_entry.id   AF-A0A2T6KB04-F1
#
_cell.length_a   1.000
_cell.length_b   1.000
_cell.length_c   1.000
_cell.angle_alpha   90.00
_cell.angle_beta   90.00
_cell.angle_gamma   90.00
#
_symmetry.space_group_name_H-M   'P 1'
#
loop_
_entity.id
_entity.type
_entity.pdbx_description
1 polymer ?
#
loop_
_entity_poly.entity_id
_entity_poly.type
_entity_poly.pdbx_seq_one_letter_code
_entity_poly.pdbx_strand_id
1 'polypeptide(L)' 'MFTAISAFDRGYKVTFIENATGTGNTDETYEMQGLEKFVGKVLQWSNVIEVLDYEEYVEEYKAENTI' A
#
# COMPACT_ATOMS: atom_id res chain seq x y z
N MET A 1 0.70 -5.92 -1.76
CA MET A 1 -0.72 -5.59 -1.59
C MET A 1 -1.53 -6.68 -0.87
N PHE A 2 -1.79 -7.86 -1.46
CA PHE A 2 -2.67 -8.88 -0.82
C PHE A 2 -2.21 -9.34 0.57
N THR A 3 -0.90 -9.46 0.80
CA THR A 3 -0.36 -9.77 2.13
C THR A 3 -0.70 -8.70 3.16
N ALA A 4 -0.72 -7.42 2.78
CA ALA A 4 -1.09 -6.31 3.67
C ALA A 4 -2.58 -6.42 4.07
N ILE A 5 -3.45 -6.74 3.12
CA ILE A 5 -4.89 -6.98 3.36
C ILE A 5 -5.07 -8.16 4.33
N SER A 6 -4.41 -9.29 4.06
CA SER A 6 -4.50 -10.47 4.93
C SER A 6 -3.91 -10.24 6.32
N ALA A 7 -2.87 -9.42 6.45
CA ALA A 7 -2.30 -9.05 7.75
C ALA A 7 -3.27 -8.14 8.52
N PHE A 8 -3.88 -7.16 7.87
CA PHE A 8 -4.92 -6.33 8.49
C PHE A 8 -6.10 -7.17 8.98
N ASP A 9 -6.61 -8.08 8.13
CA ASP A 9 -7.71 -9.01 8.47
C ASP A 9 -7.39 -9.85 9.72
N ARG A 10 -6.11 -10.20 9.92
CA ARG A 10 -5.62 -10.94 11.10
C ARG A 10 -5.36 -10.07 12.33
N GLY A 11 -5.66 -8.77 12.28
CA GLY A 11 -5.54 -7.84 13.39
C GLY A 11 -4.17 -7.18 13.56
N TYR A 12 -3.28 -7.27 12.56
CA TYR A 12 -2.02 -6.53 12.59
C TYR A 12 -2.25 -5.06 12.24
N LYS A 13 -1.52 -4.14 12.91
CA LYS A 13 -1.36 -2.77 12.41
C LYS A 13 -0.48 -2.82 11.18
N VAL A 14 -0.98 -2.34 10.05
CA VAL A 14 -0.30 -2.43 8.75
C VAL A 14 -0.19 -1.04 8.14
N THR A 15 1.03 -0.68 7.76
CA THR A 15 1.32 0.45 6.87
C THR A 15 1.80 -0.13 5.55
N PHE A 16 1.13 0.23 4.46
CA PHE A 16 1.45 -0.20 3.10
C PHE A 16 2.15 0.93 2.36
N ILE A 17 3.45 0.77 2.13
CA ILE A 17 4.27 1.76 1.41
C ILE A 17 4.19 1.46 -0.08
N GLU A 18 3.41 2.24 -0.83
CA GLU A 18 3.06 1.96 -2.24
C GLU A 18 4.32 1.84 -3.11
N ASN A 19 5.22 2.82 -3.00
CA ASN A 19 6.44 2.93 -3.79
C ASN A 19 7.54 1.93 -3.39
N ALA A 20 7.35 1.18 -2.30
CA ALA A 20 8.25 0.09 -1.89
C ALA A 20 7.78 -1.28 -2.40
N THR A 21 6.71 -1.32 -3.19
CA THR A 21 6.17 -2.56 -3.76
C THR A 21 6.16 -2.51 -5.29
N GLY A 22 6.07 -3.69 -5.90
CA GLY A 22 5.88 -3.82 -7.33
C GLY A 22 5.09 -5.08 -7.65
N THR A 23 4.42 -5.07 -8.79
CA THR A 23 3.70 -6.24 -9.31
C THR A 23 4.57 -7.01 -10.29
N GLY A 24 4.56 -8.34 -10.20
CA GLY A 24 5.18 -9.20 -11.22
C GLY A 24 4.34 -9.30 -12.50
N ASN A 25 3.05 -8.95 -12.41
CA ASN A 25 2.09 -8.98 -13.51
C ASN A 25 1.73 -7.55 -13.94
N THR A 26 1.60 -7.33 -15.23
CA THR A 26 1.20 -6.03 -15.80
C THR A 26 -0.32 -5.97 -16.01
N ASP A 27 -0.81 -4.80 -16.37
CA ASP A 27 -2.19 -4.64 -16.85
C ASP A 27 -2.49 -5.50 -18.09
N GLU A 28 -1.50 -5.72 -18.97
CA GLU A 28 -1.59 -6.66 -20.08
C GLU A 28 -1.86 -8.10 -19.60
N THR A 29 -1.25 -8.52 -18.49
CA THR A 29 -1.44 -9.87 -17.94
C THR A 29 -2.89 -10.13 -17.53
N TYR A 30 -3.60 -9.07 -17.13
CA TYR A 30 -5.00 -9.12 -16.71
C TYR A 30 -5.97 -8.63 -17.78
N GLU A 31 -5.47 -8.24 -18.96
CA GLU A 31 -6.25 -7.59 -20.03
C GLU A 31 -7.08 -6.39 -19.50
N MET A 32 -6.58 -5.72 -18.46
CA MET A 32 -7.31 -4.67 -17.74
C MET A 32 -6.39 -3.51 -17.37
N GLN A 33 -6.44 -2.46 -18.18
CA GLN A 33 -5.63 -1.26 -18.01
C GLN A 33 -5.88 -0.59 -16.64
N GLY A 34 -4.81 -0.33 -15.90
CA GLY A 34 -4.87 0.42 -14.64
C GLY A 34 -5.43 -0.33 -13.44
N LEU A 35 -5.60 -1.67 -13.51
CA LEU A 35 -6.13 -2.48 -12.42
C LEU A 35 -5.38 -2.27 -11.09
N GLU A 36 -4.03 -2.29 -11.11
CA GLU A 36 -3.22 -2.08 -9.90
C GLU A 36 -3.52 -0.73 -9.24
N LYS A 37 -3.52 0.35 -10.03
CA LYS A 37 -3.82 1.70 -9.56
C LYS A 37 -5.24 1.81 -9.00
N PHE A 38 -6.21 1.13 -9.62
CA PHE A 38 -7.58 1.11 -9.13
C PHE A 38 -7.68 0.46 -7.74
N VAL A 39 -7.07 -0.71 -7.55
CA VAL A 39 -7.09 -1.39 -6.24
C VAL A 39 -6.33 -0.59 -5.19
N GLY A 40 -5.17 0.00 -5.53
CA GLY A 40 -4.44 0.90 -4.64
C GLY A 40 -5.27 2.10 -4.19
N LYS A 41 -5.99 2.75 -5.13
CA LYS A 41 -6.90 3.87 -4.83
C LYS A 41 -8.05 3.45 -3.90
N VAL A 42 -8.66 2.30 -4.15
CA VAL A 42 -9.72 1.76 -3.28
C VAL A 42 -9.19 1.50 -1.88
N LEU A 43 -7.98 0.94 -1.76
CA LEU A 43 -7.37 0.69 -0.46
C LEU A 43 -7.11 2.00 0.30
N GLN A 44 -6.55 3.00 -0.38
CA GLN A 44 -6.32 4.32 0.19
C GLN A 44 -7.63 4.97 0.66
N TRP A 45 -8.69 4.94 -0.15
CA TRP A 45 -9.99 5.51 0.22
C TRP A 45 -10.74 4.76 1.31
N SER A 46 -10.43 3.48 1.50
CA SER A 46 -11.08 2.69 2.54
C SER A 46 -10.73 3.18 3.95
N ASN A 47 -9.58 3.84 4.13
CA ASN A 47 -8.99 4.17 5.43
C ASN A 47 -8.85 2.96 6.38
N VAL A 48 -8.92 1.73 5.84
CA VAL A 48 -8.82 0.48 6.60
C VAL A 48 -7.34 0.14 6.84
N ILE A 49 -6.50 0.34 5.82
CA ILE A 49 -5.06 0.17 5.88
C ILE A 49 -4.44 1.52 5.53
N GLU A 50 -3.42 1.92 6.29
CA GLU A 50 -2.65 3.13 6.01
C GLU A 50 -1.83 2.90 4.75
N VAL A 51 -2.04 3.74 3.73
CA VAL A 51 -1.31 3.69 2.45
C VAL A 51 -0.53 4.99 2.33
N LEU A 52 0.79 4.87 2.24
CA LEU A 52 1.71 6.01 2.14
C LEU A 52 2.63 5.82 0.94
N ASP A 53 3.06 6.91 0.32
CA ASP A 53 4.30 6.90 -0.45
C ASP A 53 5.53 6.86 0.49
N TYR A 54 6.73 6.78 -0.09
CA TYR A 54 7.94 6.66 0.73
C TYR A 54 8.24 7.95 1.49
N GLU A 55 8.01 9.10 0.87
CA GLU A 55 8.19 10.43 1.46
C GLU A 55 7.25 10.64 2.64
N GLU A 56 5.95 10.36 2.47
CA GLU A 56 4.91 10.39 3.51
C GLU A 56 5.26 9.46 4.68
N TYR A 57 5.76 8.25 4.39
CA TYR A 57 6.24 7.33 5.43
C TYR A 57 7.41 7.91 6.23
N VAL A 58 8.37 8.55 5.55
CA VAL A 58 9.52 9.18 6.22
C VAL A 58 9.07 10.34 7.10
N GLU A 59 8.15 11.17 6.62
CA GLU A 59 7.61 12.29 7.41
C GLU A 59 6.88 11.79 8.66
N GLU A 60 6.00 10.79 8.51
CA GLU A 60 5.19 10.25 9.61
C GLU A 60 6.05 9.50 10.64
N TYR A 61 6.94 8.60 10.19
CA TYR A 61 7.59 7.64 11.10
C TYR A 61 9.09 7.88 11.35
N LYS A 62 9.78 8.69 10.53
CA LYS A 62 11.23 8.95 10.71
C LYS A 62 11.48 10.18 11.59
N ALA A 63 10.60 11.18 11.56
CA ALA A 63 10.64 12.31 12.48
C ALA A 63 10.48 11.85 13.95
N GLU A 64 9.63 10.86 14.21
CA GLU A 64 9.38 10.31 15.55
C GLU A 64 10.55 9.50 16.13
N ASN A 65 11.48 9.03 15.30
CA ASN A 65 12.57 8.12 15.69
C ASN A 65 13.97 8.76 15.62
N THR A 66 14.06 10.09 15.51
CA THR A 66 15.35 10.79 15.58
C THR A 66 15.75 10.97 17.05
N ILE A 67 16.73 10.18 17.50
CA ILE A 67 17.38 10.30 18.84
C ILE A 67 18.36 11.48 18.83
#